data_AF-A0AAI9ZUM9-F1
#
_entry.id   AF-A0AAI9ZUM9-F1
#
_cell.length_a   1.000
_cell.length_b   1.000
_cell.length_c   1.000
_cell.angle_alpha   90.00
_cell.angle_beta   90.00
_cell.angle_gamma   90.00
#
_symmetry.space_group_name_H-M   'P 1'
#
loop_
_entity.id
_entity.type
_entity.pdbx_description
1 polymer ?
#
loop_
_entity_poly.entity_id
_entity_poly.type
_entity_poly.pdbx_seq_one_letter_code
_entity_poly.pdbx_strand_id
1 'polypeptide(L)'
;LKAQQDGNLPLQWSLMSAAARHVLALGYHRRGKLAALPTQEARRARRLFWHVYFADRRLTLTQGKAPVIQDIDVDVEPFEIIQTPERKPWDTSFSAFIEFGRIQCKIYEKLYSPAASRSTDEERRAVAAHLAKCLSTWYESWRSVDYTLAYRIELFQFTFDALEVVYCSSLTLIHRGVSSSNAASAITEECFEAARKGLTAHTTAYPRSASGEYASLFTYAVWTQLYSSYTPYIIIFLHCIGNSDAQDLNLLRSSLEISERLSGLVESCKKQYELCRALYRIAEAYIKAKKGVACTAVPAETTITLPLQQPTTDSWPCFESNLEANAFPDLHVDDWNGSYMGQMSFTLENHLGKGGH
;
A
#
# COMPACT_ATOMS: atom_id res chain seq x y z
N LEU A 1 -14.56 -10.59 4.45
CA LEU A 1 -14.75 -10.37 3.00
C LEU A 1 -15.72 -9.23 2.73
N LYS A 2 -17.00 -9.33 3.13
CA LYS A 2 -18.00 -8.27 2.89
C LYS A 2 -17.57 -6.86 3.33
N ALA A 3 -17.08 -6.68 4.55
CA ALA A 3 -16.55 -5.40 5.03
C ALA A 3 -15.41 -4.83 4.16
N GLN A 4 -14.59 -5.71 3.56
CA GLN A 4 -13.52 -5.33 2.64
C GLN A 4 -14.01 -5.11 1.21
N GLN A 5 -15.20 -5.57 0.84
CA GLN A 5 -15.82 -5.24 -0.44
C GLN A 5 -16.48 -3.87 -0.34
N ASP A 6 -17.23 -3.66 0.74
CA ASP A 6 -18.01 -2.46 1.05
C ASP A 6 -17.16 -1.24 1.44
N GLY A 7 -15.84 -1.38 1.58
CA GLY A 7 -14.94 -0.27 1.95
C GLY A 7 -15.00 0.12 3.43
N ASN A 8 -15.66 -0.70 4.26
CA ASN A 8 -15.82 -0.44 5.68
C ASN A 8 -14.55 -0.84 6.46
N LEU A 9 -13.52 0.00 6.36
CA LEU A 9 -12.23 -0.18 7.03
C LEU A 9 -12.38 -0.34 8.56
N PRO A 10 -13.24 0.42 9.27
CA PRO A 10 -13.47 0.22 10.71
C PRO A 10 -14.02 -1.17 11.06
N LEU A 11 -15.00 -1.67 10.29
CA LEU A 11 -15.56 -3.00 10.48
C LEU A 11 -14.55 -4.09 10.13
N GLN A 12 -13.79 -3.92 9.04
CA GLN A 12 -12.72 -4.84 8.66
C GLN A 12 -11.68 -4.98 9.78
N TRP A 13 -11.24 -3.85 10.34
CA TRP A 13 -10.32 -3.82 11.48
C TRP A 13 -10.93 -4.53 12.69
N SER A 14 -12.16 -4.16 13.08
CA SER A 14 -12.82 -4.73 14.26
C SER A 14 -12.99 -6.24 14.19
N LEU A 15 -13.42 -6.75 13.02
CA LEU A 15 -13.56 -8.20 12.79
C LEU A 15 -12.21 -8.91 12.82
N MET A 16 -11.17 -8.32 12.23
CA MET A 16 -9.84 -8.91 12.22
C MET A 16 -9.23 -8.94 13.63
N SER A 17 -9.35 -7.85 14.38
CA SER A 17 -8.90 -7.79 15.77
C SER A 17 -9.67 -8.76 16.67
N ALA A 18 -10.95 -9.01 16.42
CA ALA A 18 -11.69 -10.05 17.13
C ALA A 18 -11.14 -11.45 16.79
N ALA A 19 -10.97 -11.77 15.51
CA ALA A 19 -10.41 -13.05 15.06
C ALA A 19 -9.01 -13.30 15.66
N ALA A 20 -8.13 -12.30 15.63
CA ALA A 20 -6.81 -12.35 16.24
C ALA A 20 -6.87 -12.65 17.74
N ARG A 21 -7.72 -11.93 18.50
CA ARG A 21 -7.92 -12.20 19.94
C ARG A 21 -8.48 -13.60 20.20
N HIS A 22 -9.35 -14.12 19.34
CA HIS A 22 -9.86 -15.48 19.50
C HIS A 22 -8.78 -16.55 19.31
N VAL A 23 -7.94 -16.46 18.27
CA VAL A 23 -6.85 -17.44 18.09
C VAL A 23 -5.78 -17.34 19.19
N LEU A 24 -5.57 -16.14 19.75
CA LEU A 24 -4.72 -15.94 20.93
C LEU A 24 -5.35 -16.58 22.18
N ALA A 25 -6.62 -16.31 22.47
CA ALA A 25 -7.34 -16.88 23.61
C ALA A 25 -7.42 -18.41 23.56
N LEU A 26 -7.53 -18.99 22.38
CA LEU A 26 -7.50 -20.45 22.17
C LEU A 26 -6.08 -21.05 22.32
N GLY A 27 -5.05 -20.21 22.40
CA GLY A 27 -3.65 -20.62 22.55
C GLY A 27 -3.02 -21.16 21.26
N TYR A 28 -3.61 -20.91 20.07
CA TYR A 28 -3.12 -21.51 18.81
C TYR A 28 -1.76 -20.95 18.35
N HIS A 29 -1.34 -19.83 18.92
CA HIS A 29 -0.01 -19.25 18.76
C HIS A 29 1.07 -19.99 19.56
N ARG A 30 0.67 -20.95 20.43
CA ARG A 30 1.57 -21.67 21.33
C ARG A 30 1.81 -23.11 20.90
N ARG A 31 3.07 -23.49 20.72
CA ARG A 31 3.51 -24.87 20.42
C ARG A 31 3.00 -25.87 21.44
N GLY A 32 3.12 -25.56 22.73
CA GLY A 32 2.68 -26.44 23.81
C GLY A 32 1.18 -26.74 23.77
N LYS A 33 0.35 -25.75 23.43
CA LYS A 33 -1.09 -25.94 23.27
C LYS A 33 -1.41 -26.87 22.11
N LEU A 34 -0.77 -26.67 20.96
CA LEU A 34 -1.01 -27.52 19.78
C LEU A 34 -0.49 -28.94 19.96
N ALA A 35 0.61 -29.14 20.69
CA ALA A 35 1.14 -30.46 21.01
C ALA A 35 0.19 -31.31 21.86
N ALA A 36 -0.69 -30.67 22.64
CA ALA A 36 -1.69 -31.33 23.47
C ALA A 36 -2.99 -31.68 22.72
N LEU A 37 -3.18 -31.20 21.49
CA LEU A 37 -4.37 -31.49 20.69
C LEU A 37 -4.18 -32.76 19.85
N PRO A 38 -5.28 -33.47 19.50
CA PRO A 38 -5.23 -34.53 18.49
C PRO A 38 -4.59 -34.04 17.19
N THR A 39 -3.80 -34.88 16.52
CA THR A 39 -2.97 -34.50 15.36
C THR A 39 -3.74 -33.74 14.28
N GLN A 40 -4.95 -34.18 13.93
CA GLN A 40 -5.76 -33.53 12.90
C GLN A 40 -6.28 -32.15 13.35
N GLU A 41 -6.66 -32.02 14.62
CA GLU A 41 -7.09 -30.75 15.21
C GLU A 41 -5.93 -29.78 15.31
N ALA A 42 -4.77 -30.24 15.78
CA ALA A 42 -3.54 -29.44 15.84
C ALA A 42 -3.16 -28.88 14.47
N ARG A 43 -3.25 -29.71 13.41
CA ARG A 43 -3.01 -29.27 12.02
C ARG A 43 -3.98 -28.17 11.58
N ARG A 44 -5.28 -28.33 11.85
CA ARG A 44 -6.31 -27.32 11.49
C ARG A 44 -6.13 -26.03 12.29
N ALA A 45 -5.89 -26.12 13.60
CA ALA A 45 -5.65 -24.99 14.48
C ALA A 45 -4.39 -24.20 14.06
N ARG A 46 -3.29 -24.90 13.73
CA ARG A 46 -2.06 -24.27 13.21
C ARG A 46 -2.33 -23.51 11.92
N ARG A 47 -3.00 -24.15 10.95
CA ARG A 47 -3.33 -23.51 9.68
C ARG A 47 -4.23 -22.29 9.89
N LEU A 48 -5.25 -22.39 10.73
CA LEU A 48 -6.13 -21.27 11.07
C LEU A 48 -5.36 -20.10 11.71
N PHE A 49 -4.49 -20.39 12.67
CA PHE A 49 -3.64 -19.37 13.29
C PHE A 49 -2.84 -18.59 12.25
N TRP A 50 -2.15 -19.28 11.34
CA TRP A 50 -1.36 -18.62 10.31
C TRP A 50 -2.20 -17.82 9.30
N HIS A 51 -3.44 -18.23 9.01
CA HIS A 51 -4.37 -17.43 8.20
C HIS A 51 -4.76 -16.12 8.89
N VAL A 52 -5.08 -16.20 10.19
CA VAL A 52 -5.42 -15.01 10.98
C VAL A 52 -4.20 -14.11 11.17
N TYR A 53 -3.03 -14.69 11.41
CA TYR A 53 -1.75 -13.98 11.48
C TYR A 53 -1.45 -13.20 10.20
N PHE A 54 -1.57 -13.84 9.03
CA PHE A 54 -1.39 -13.15 7.75
C PHE A 54 -2.41 -12.03 7.54
N ALA A 55 -3.69 -12.30 7.83
CA ALA A 55 -4.77 -11.36 7.60
C ALA A 55 -4.70 -10.12 8.51
N ASP A 56 -4.27 -10.29 9.77
CA ASP A 56 -3.99 -9.19 10.71
C ASP A 56 -2.88 -8.27 10.19
N ARG A 57 -1.78 -8.86 9.70
CA ARG A 57 -0.61 -8.12 9.19
C ARG A 57 -0.86 -7.38 7.88
N ARG A 58 -1.74 -7.89 7.03
CA ARG A 58 -2.13 -7.25 5.78
C ARG A 58 -2.68 -5.82 5.97
N LEU A 59 -3.24 -5.52 7.13
CA LEU A 59 -3.79 -4.19 7.44
C LEU A 59 -2.72 -3.20 7.90
N THR A 60 -1.54 -3.67 8.31
CA THR A 60 -0.52 -2.84 8.95
C THR A 60 -0.03 -1.72 8.03
N LEU A 61 0.41 -2.08 6.84
CA LEU A 61 1.01 -1.12 5.91
C LEU A 61 -0.04 -0.24 5.21
N THR A 62 -1.25 -0.77 5.03
CA THR A 62 -2.35 -0.08 4.31
C THR A 62 -3.16 0.84 5.21
N GLN A 63 -3.32 0.50 6.50
CA GLN A 63 -4.10 1.28 7.49
C GLN A 63 -3.25 1.96 8.57
N GLY A 64 -1.93 1.74 8.61
CA GLY A 64 -1.05 2.37 9.60
C GLY A 64 -1.28 1.89 11.03
N LYS A 65 -1.67 0.61 11.21
CA LYS A 65 -1.99 0.05 12.52
C LYS A 65 -1.02 -1.05 12.89
N ALA A 66 -0.57 -1.08 14.13
CA ALA A 66 0.18 -2.23 14.62
C ALA A 66 -0.70 -3.49 14.61
N PRO A 67 -0.17 -4.66 14.24
CA PRO A 67 -0.90 -5.93 14.27
C PRO A 67 -1.28 -6.28 15.71
N VAL A 68 -2.41 -6.97 15.88
CA VAL A 68 -2.83 -7.49 17.19
C VAL A 68 -1.90 -8.62 17.65
N ILE A 69 -1.47 -9.48 16.73
CA ILE A 69 -0.59 -10.61 17.05
C ILE A 69 0.86 -10.13 17.03
N GLN A 70 1.51 -10.14 18.20
CA GLN A 70 2.91 -9.78 18.35
C GLN A 70 3.81 -11.00 18.18
N ASP A 71 4.90 -10.87 17.40
CA ASP A 71 5.81 -11.99 17.13
C ASP A 71 6.49 -12.51 18.41
N ILE A 72 6.63 -11.67 19.43
CA ILE A 72 7.26 -12.03 20.71
C ILE A 72 6.49 -13.16 21.43
N ASP A 73 5.19 -13.25 21.18
CA ASP A 73 4.30 -14.20 21.85
C ASP A 73 4.14 -15.52 21.08
N VAL A 74 4.61 -15.58 19.83
CA VAL A 74 4.38 -16.69 18.89
C VAL A 74 5.56 -17.67 18.92
N ASP A 75 5.32 -18.91 19.36
CA ASP A 75 6.31 -20.01 19.32
C ASP A 75 5.84 -21.24 18.52
N VAL A 76 4.66 -21.15 17.87
CA VAL A 76 4.14 -22.20 16.99
C VAL A 76 4.92 -22.29 15.68
N GLU A 77 5.13 -23.52 15.19
CA GLU A 77 5.81 -23.77 13.92
C GLU A 77 4.94 -23.35 12.71
N PRO A 78 5.56 -23.06 11.55
CA PRO A 78 4.84 -22.90 10.28
C PRO A 78 3.91 -24.10 9.99
N PHE A 79 2.83 -23.83 9.27
CA PHE A 79 1.93 -24.91 8.85
C PHE A 79 2.62 -25.86 7.86
N GLU A 80 2.18 -27.12 7.85
CA GLU A 80 2.73 -28.14 6.94
C GLU A 80 2.33 -27.83 5.49
N ILE A 81 3.33 -27.77 4.60
CA ILE A 81 3.14 -27.69 3.16
C ILE A 81 2.79 -29.09 2.65
N ILE A 82 1.57 -29.23 2.14
CA ILE A 82 1.09 -30.49 1.57
C ILE A 82 1.85 -30.76 0.26
N GLN A 83 2.51 -31.92 0.16
CA GLN A 83 3.37 -32.26 -0.99
C GLN A 83 2.61 -32.74 -2.23
N THR A 84 1.28 -32.89 -2.14
CA THR A 84 0.42 -33.16 -3.30
C THR A 84 0.66 -32.09 -4.38
N PRO A 85 1.04 -32.46 -5.62
CA PRO A 85 1.48 -31.53 -6.66
C PRO A 85 0.49 -30.39 -6.90
N GLU A 86 -0.81 -30.65 -6.81
CA GLU A 86 -1.86 -29.67 -7.07
C GLU A 86 -2.08 -28.69 -5.92
N ARG A 87 -1.68 -29.06 -4.69
CA ARG A 87 -1.83 -28.23 -3.48
C ARG A 87 -0.56 -27.51 -3.09
N LYS A 88 0.60 -28.10 -3.39
CA LYS A 88 1.92 -27.58 -3.03
C LYS A 88 2.12 -26.11 -3.47
N PRO A 89 1.72 -25.67 -4.69
CA PRO A 89 1.90 -24.27 -5.09
C PRO A 89 1.11 -23.30 -4.22
N TRP A 90 -0.14 -23.63 -3.87
CA TRP A 90 -0.98 -22.79 -2.99
C TRP A 90 -0.41 -22.69 -1.58
N ASP A 91 0.04 -23.80 -1.00
CA ASP A 91 0.63 -23.82 0.33
C ASP A 91 1.98 -23.09 0.37
N THR A 92 2.82 -23.30 -0.64
CA THR A 92 4.10 -22.60 -0.79
C THR A 92 3.88 -21.10 -0.93
N SER A 93 2.89 -20.70 -1.74
CA SER A 93 2.49 -19.31 -1.92
C SER A 93 2.02 -18.70 -0.60
N PHE A 94 1.11 -19.38 0.10
CA PHE A 94 0.62 -18.88 1.37
C PHE A 94 1.74 -18.72 2.41
N SER A 95 2.69 -19.65 2.46
CA SER A 95 3.89 -19.53 3.30
C SER A 95 4.72 -18.30 2.92
N ALA A 96 4.97 -18.08 1.62
CA ALA A 96 5.68 -16.89 1.14
C ALA A 96 4.95 -15.59 1.53
N PHE A 97 3.63 -15.55 1.47
CA PHE A 97 2.84 -14.37 1.84
C PHE A 97 2.83 -14.08 3.35
N ILE A 98 3.00 -15.09 4.21
CA ILE A 98 3.24 -14.88 5.64
C ILE A 98 4.56 -14.14 5.86
N GLU A 99 5.64 -14.57 5.19
CA GLU A 99 6.93 -13.89 5.26
C GLU A 99 6.86 -12.47 4.67
N PHE A 100 6.14 -12.30 3.57
CA PHE A 100 5.87 -10.97 3.02
C PHE A 100 5.14 -10.06 4.02
N GLY A 101 4.11 -10.57 4.71
CA GLY A 101 3.39 -9.84 5.74
C GLY A 101 4.29 -9.42 6.92
N ARG A 102 5.29 -10.23 7.28
CA ARG A 102 6.31 -9.86 8.27
C ARG A 102 7.19 -8.72 7.77
N ILE A 103 7.66 -8.80 6.52
CA ILE A 103 8.44 -7.72 5.88
C ILE A 103 7.62 -6.42 5.90
N GLN A 104 6.36 -6.45 5.45
CA GLN A 104 5.47 -5.28 5.47
C GLN A 104 5.28 -4.69 6.87
N CYS A 105 5.16 -5.53 7.89
CA CYS A 105 5.08 -5.06 9.26
C CYS A 105 6.38 -4.39 9.73
N LYS A 106 7.55 -4.91 9.33
CA LYS A 106 8.84 -4.28 9.65
C LYS A 106 9.06 -2.97 8.90
N ILE A 107 8.60 -2.86 7.65
CA ILE A 107 8.54 -1.58 6.92
C ILE A 107 7.77 -0.55 7.76
N TYR A 108 6.56 -0.88 8.19
CA TYR A 108 5.78 0.03 9.04
C TYR A 108 6.48 0.32 10.37
N GLU A 109 6.85 -0.70 11.14
CA GLU A 109 7.45 -0.56 12.47
C GLU A 109 8.70 0.32 12.45
N LYS A 110 9.58 0.13 11.46
CA LYS A 110 10.90 0.74 11.43
C LYS A 110 11.01 2.02 10.60
N LEU A 111 10.09 2.28 9.65
CA LEU A 111 10.15 3.46 8.79
C LEU A 111 8.97 4.43 8.97
N TYR A 112 7.81 3.95 9.39
CA TYR A 112 6.56 4.73 9.37
C TYR A 112 5.82 4.84 10.71
N SER A 113 6.17 4.02 11.70
CA SER A 113 5.54 4.08 13.01
C SER A 113 5.90 5.39 13.74
N PRO A 114 5.11 5.81 14.74
CA PRO A 114 5.51 6.93 15.59
C PRO A 114 6.87 6.71 16.27
N ALA A 115 7.25 5.45 16.53
CA ALA A 115 8.57 5.15 17.07
C ALA A 115 9.70 5.38 16.05
N ALA A 116 9.46 5.09 14.78
CA ALA A 116 10.41 5.32 13.69
C ALA A 116 10.72 6.80 13.43
N SER A 117 9.84 7.72 13.86
CA SER A 117 10.08 9.17 13.77
C SER A 117 11.28 9.63 14.60
N ARG A 118 11.71 8.83 15.58
CA ARG A 118 12.85 9.12 16.45
C ARG A 118 14.18 8.61 15.90
N SER A 119 14.16 7.85 14.80
CA SER A 119 15.36 7.33 14.17
C SER A 119 16.06 8.40 13.34
N THR A 120 17.39 8.38 13.37
CA THR A 120 18.22 9.23 12.51
C THR A 120 18.14 8.80 11.04
N ASP A 121 18.44 9.70 10.11
CA ASP A 121 18.47 9.38 8.67
C ASP A 121 19.51 8.30 8.33
N GLU A 122 20.60 8.16 9.11
CA GLU A 122 21.56 7.07 8.95
C GLU A 122 20.95 5.71 9.34
N GLU A 123 20.29 5.63 10.50
CA GLU A 123 19.60 4.41 10.94
C GLU A 123 18.47 4.02 9.96
N ARG A 124 17.72 5.01 9.46
CA ARG A 124 16.64 4.80 8.47
C ARG A 124 17.19 4.24 7.16
N ARG A 125 18.31 4.76 6.66
CA ARG A 125 18.99 4.22 5.47
C ARG A 125 19.47 2.79 5.66
N ALA A 126 20.10 2.48 6.80
CA ALA A 126 20.55 1.12 7.11
C ALA A 126 19.37 0.12 7.19
N VAL A 127 18.28 0.52 7.85
CA VAL A 127 17.04 -0.25 7.92
C VAL A 127 16.43 -0.46 6.53
N ALA A 128 16.32 0.61 5.73
CA ALA A 128 15.74 0.55 4.40
C ALA A 128 16.54 -0.38 3.48
N ALA A 129 17.87 -0.30 3.50
CA ALA A 129 18.74 -1.20 2.74
C ALA A 129 18.54 -2.67 3.13
N HIS A 130 18.44 -2.96 4.45
CA HIS A 130 18.16 -4.31 4.93
C HIS A 130 16.78 -4.82 4.47
N LEU A 131 15.74 -4.00 4.60
CA LEU A 131 14.37 -4.36 4.19
C LEU A 131 14.26 -4.54 2.67
N ALA A 132 14.91 -3.70 1.87
CA ALA A 132 14.95 -3.83 0.42
C ALA A 132 15.59 -5.17 0.01
N LYS A 133 16.68 -5.56 0.67
CA LYS A 133 17.32 -6.87 0.45
C LYS A 133 16.38 -8.02 0.83
N CYS A 134 15.75 -7.98 2.00
CA CYS A 134 14.77 -8.99 2.42
C CYS A 134 13.61 -9.11 1.41
N LEU A 135 13.11 -7.97 0.93
CA LEU A 135 12.04 -7.94 -0.06
C LEU A 135 12.47 -8.52 -1.42
N SER A 136 13.68 -8.22 -1.90
CA SER A 136 14.22 -8.81 -3.14
C SER A 136 14.39 -10.31 -3.02
N THR A 137 15.01 -10.80 -1.94
CA THR A 137 15.19 -12.23 -1.71
C THR A 137 13.85 -12.97 -1.63
N TRP A 138 12.85 -12.37 -0.96
CA TRP A 138 11.50 -12.91 -0.96
C TRP A 138 10.90 -12.98 -2.37
N TYR A 139 11.03 -11.92 -3.16
CA TYR A 139 10.46 -11.85 -4.50
C TYR A 139 11.13 -12.83 -5.47
N GLU A 140 12.45 -13.01 -5.38
CA GLU A 140 13.19 -14.03 -6.13
C GLU A 140 12.73 -15.44 -5.76
N SER A 141 12.55 -15.72 -4.46
CA SER A 141 11.99 -17.00 -4.00
C SER A 141 10.55 -17.21 -4.44
N TRP A 142 9.74 -16.16 -4.53
CA TRP A 142 8.39 -16.24 -5.08
C TRP A 142 8.41 -16.61 -6.56
N ARG A 143 9.26 -15.95 -7.34
CA ARG A 143 9.36 -16.16 -8.80
C ARG A 143 9.82 -17.56 -9.19
N SER A 144 10.47 -18.29 -8.27
CA SER A 144 10.89 -19.68 -8.48
C SER A 144 9.82 -20.72 -8.12
N VAL A 145 8.65 -20.31 -7.62
CA VAL A 145 7.55 -21.23 -7.33
C VAL A 145 7.00 -21.81 -8.63
N ASP A 146 7.18 -23.12 -8.82
CA ASP A 146 6.51 -23.87 -9.88
C ASP A 146 5.04 -24.11 -9.52
N TYR A 147 4.15 -23.57 -10.35
CA TYR A 147 2.70 -23.69 -10.22
C TYR A 147 2.03 -24.39 -11.42
N THR A 148 2.82 -25.06 -12.27
CA THR A 148 2.32 -25.75 -13.48
C THR A 148 1.22 -26.78 -13.19
N LEU A 149 1.25 -27.42 -12.02
CA LEU A 149 0.27 -28.41 -11.58
C LEU A 149 -0.77 -27.84 -10.60
N ALA A 150 -0.76 -26.53 -10.33
CA ALA A 150 -1.62 -25.93 -9.31
C ALA A 150 -3.11 -26.22 -9.58
N TYR A 151 -3.81 -26.66 -8.54
CA TYR A 151 -5.27 -26.78 -8.58
C TYR A 151 -5.88 -25.44 -8.98
N ARG A 152 -6.69 -25.41 -10.04
CA ARG A 152 -7.24 -24.17 -10.62
C ARG A 152 -6.13 -23.18 -11.02
N ILE A 153 -5.24 -23.62 -11.91
CA ILE A 153 -4.09 -22.83 -12.39
C ILE A 153 -4.44 -21.41 -12.86
N GLU A 154 -5.56 -21.23 -13.57
CA GLU A 154 -6.01 -19.89 -14.00
C GLU A 154 -6.29 -18.97 -12.81
N LEU A 155 -6.92 -19.49 -11.74
CA LEU A 155 -7.16 -18.72 -10.52
C LEU A 155 -5.85 -18.38 -9.82
N PHE A 156 -4.89 -19.32 -9.81
CA PHE A 156 -3.55 -19.08 -9.27
C PHE A 156 -2.87 -17.93 -10.02
N GLN A 157 -2.86 -17.98 -11.35
CA GLN A 157 -2.33 -16.93 -12.22
C GLN A 157 -3.02 -15.59 -11.96
N PHE A 158 -4.36 -15.53 -11.98
CA PHE A 158 -5.08 -14.28 -11.70
C PHE A 158 -4.80 -13.71 -10.30
N THR A 159 -4.50 -14.57 -9.32
CA THR A 159 -4.19 -14.13 -7.95
C THR A 159 -2.81 -13.50 -7.85
N PHE A 160 -1.83 -14.02 -8.59
CA PHE A 160 -0.42 -13.69 -8.36
C PHE A 160 0.33 -13.09 -9.54
N ASP A 161 -0.24 -13.07 -10.74
CA ASP A 161 0.40 -12.50 -11.95
C ASP A 161 0.77 -11.02 -11.77
N ALA A 162 -0.01 -10.30 -10.97
CA ALA A 162 0.20 -8.89 -10.67
C ALA A 162 1.01 -8.64 -9.39
N LEU A 163 1.70 -9.65 -8.86
CA LEU A 163 2.47 -9.51 -7.62
C LEU A 163 3.63 -8.51 -7.76
N GLU A 164 4.15 -8.30 -8.98
CA GLU A 164 5.17 -7.27 -9.23
C GLU A 164 4.70 -5.88 -8.83
N VAL A 165 3.40 -5.58 -8.96
CA VAL A 165 2.81 -4.30 -8.54
C VAL A 165 2.94 -4.11 -7.03
N VAL A 166 2.61 -5.15 -6.26
CA VAL A 166 2.69 -5.15 -4.80
C VAL A 166 4.14 -5.09 -4.31
N TYR A 167 5.03 -5.82 -5.00
CA TYR A 167 6.48 -5.77 -4.76
C TYR A 167 7.01 -4.36 -4.95
N CYS A 168 6.78 -3.75 -6.12
CA CYS A 168 7.24 -2.40 -6.43
C CYS A 168 6.63 -1.37 -5.48
N SER A 169 5.34 -1.51 -5.14
CA SER A 169 4.69 -0.63 -4.17
C SER A 169 5.34 -0.67 -2.79
N SER A 170 5.73 -1.87 -2.32
CA SER A 170 6.44 -2.03 -1.04
C SER A 170 7.87 -1.50 -1.12
N LEU A 171 8.55 -1.70 -2.26
CA LEU A 171 9.89 -1.18 -2.52
C LEU A 171 9.91 0.35 -2.57
N THR A 172 8.91 0.98 -3.22
CA THR A 172 8.72 2.44 -3.21
C THR A 172 8.56 2.96 -1.78
N LEU A 173 7.79 2.29 -0.93
CA LEU A 173 7.70 2.66 0.49
C LEU A 173 9.06 2.53 1.19
N ILE A 174 9.80 1.45 0.99
CA ILE A 174 11.14 1.30 1.59
C ILE A 174 12.06 2.45 1.19
N HIS A 175 12.16 2.75 -0.11
CA HIS A 175 12.98 3.85 -0.60
C HIS A 175 12.47 5.22 -0.16
N ARG A 176 11.15 5.41 -0.02
CA ARG A 176 10.60 6.66 0.51
C ARG A 176 10.94 6.88 1.98
N GLY A 177 11.08 5.79 2.75
CA GLY A 177 11.36 5.82 4.18
C GLY A 177 12.81 6.13 4.54
N VAL A 178 13.73 6.28 3.59
CA VAL A 178 15.18 6.48 3.85
C VAL A 178 15.50 7.78 4.58
N SER A 179 14.67 8.82 4.41
CA SER A 179 14.80 10.09 5.12
C SER A 179 13.60 10.32 6.04
N SER A 180 13.82 11.08 7.11
CA SER A 180 12.78 11.67 7.95
C SER A 180 12.02 12.81 7.26
N SER A 181 12.56 13.38 6.18
CA SER A 181 11.92 14.47 5.45
C SER A 181 10.73 14.01 4.59
N ASN A 182 9.63 14.74 4.72
CA ASN A 182 8.42 14.54 3.91
C ASN A 182 8.38 15.40 2.62
N ALA A 183 9.42 16.19 2.37
CA ALA A 183 9.52 17.04 1.18
C ALA A 183 9.64 16.22 -0.11
N ALA A 184 9.12 16.77 -1.21
CA ALA A 184 9.27 16.17 -2.54
C ALA A 184 10.74 16.09 -2.99
N SER A 185 11.58 17.04 -2.57
CA SER A 185 13.03 17.05 -2.84
C SER A 185 13.79 15.91 -2.15
N ALA A 186 13.21 15.26 -1.14
CA ALA A 186 13.80 14.11 -0.46
C ALA A 186 13.50 12.77 -1.15
N ILE A 187 12.75 12.77 -2.25
CA ILE A 187 12.50 11.58 -3.07
C ILE A 187 13.77 11.25 -3.84
N THR A 188 14.34 10.07 -3.58
CA THR A 188 15.54 9.60 -4.27
C THR A 188 15.21 9.03 -5.65
N GLU A 189 16.23 8.90 -6.51
CA GLU A 189 16.08 8.27 -7.83
C GLU A 189 15.56 6.84 -7.70
N GLU A 190 16.07 6.06 -6.74
CA GLU A 190 15.64 4.67 -6.53
C GLU A 190 14.16 4.59 -6.10
N CYS A 191 13.68 5.59 -5.34
CA CYS A 191 12.27 5.68 -4.98
C CYS A 191 11.40 5.95 -6.21
N PHE A 192 11.86 6.84 -7.08
CA PHE A 192 11.18 7.19 -8.33
C PHE A 192 11.17 6.02 -9.32
N GLU A 193 12.31 5.35 -9.54
CA GLU A 193 12.42 4.18 -10.41
C GLU A 193 11.50 3.04 -9.94
N ALA A 194 11.48 2.75 -8.63
CA ALA A 194 10.57 1.75 -8.07
C ALA A 194 9.10 2.12 -8.28
N ALA A 195 8.75 3.40 -8.09
CA ALA A 195 7.39 3.90 -8.31
C ALA A 195 6.96 3.77 -9.78
N ARG A 196 7.83 4.17 -10.72
CA ARG A 196 7.58 4.12 -12.16
C ARG A 196 7.42 2.67 -12.60
N LYS A 197 8.34 1.79 -12.17
CA LYS A 197 8.24 0.35 -12.43
C LYS A 197 6.94 -0.25 -11.90
N GLY A 198 6.49 0.16 -10.71
CA GLY A 198 5.23 -0.29 -10.12
C GLY A 198 4.00 0.08 -10.94
N LEU A 199 3.88 1.34 -11.38
CA LEU A 199 2.77 1.77 -12.24
C LEU A 199 2.84 1.12 -13.63
N THR A 200 4.04 0.97 -14.20
CA THR A 200 4.19 0.24 -15.47
C THR A 200 3.73 -1.21 -15.32
N ALA A 201 4.18 -1.93 -14.29
CA ALA A 201 3.74 -3.29 -14.01
C ALA A 201 2.22 -3.37 -13.83
N HIS A 202 1.60 -2.37 -13.21
CA HIS A 202 0.15 -2.28 -13.04
C HIS A 202 -0.57 -2.22 -14.39
N THR A 203 -0.11 -1.34 -15.29
CA THR A 203 -0.66 -1.21 -16.65
C THR A 203 -0.40 -2.43 -17.53
N THR A 204 0.72 -3.14 -17.33
CA THR A 204 1.05 -4.36 -18.07
C THR A 204 0.28 -5.59 -17.59
N ALA A 205 0.05 -5.72 -16.28
CA ALA A 205 -0.61 -6.90 -15.71
C ALA A 205 -2.15 -6.85 -15.84
N TYR A 206 -2.76 -5.65 -15.79
CA TYR A 206 -4.21 -5.50 -15.78
C TYR A 206 -4.94 -6.12 -16.99
N PRO A 207 -4.48 -5.96 -18.26
CA PRO A 207 -5.18 -6.50 -19.43
C PRO A 207 -5.47 -8.01 -19.35
N ARG A 208 -4.55 -8.80 -18.78
CA ARG A 208 -4.74 -10.25 -18.59
C ARG A 208 -5.84 -10.55 -17.57
N SER A 209 -5.94 -9.74 -16.52
CA SER A 209 -7.01 -9.89 -15.53
C SER A 209 -8.35 -9.42 -16.09
N ALA A 210 -8.33 -8.38 -16.93
CA ALA A 210 -9.51 -7.88 -17.63
C ALA A 210 -10.04 -8.82 -18.72
N SER A 211 -9.20 -9.70 -19.28
CA SER A 211 -9.65 -10.78 -20.17
C SER A 211 -10.33 -11.94 -19.43
N GLY A 212 -10.20 -12.00 -18.11
CA GLY A 212 -10.94 -12.96 -17.29
C GLY A 212 -12.37 -12.48 -16.99
N GLU A 213 -13.14 -13.35 -16.34
CA GLU A 213 -14.47 -13.00 -15.84
C GLU A 213 -14.41 -12.14 -14.56
N TYR A 214 -15.58 -11.81 -14.01
CA TYR A 214 -15.74 -11.06 -12.76
C TYR A 214 -14.80 -11.54 -11.62
N ALA A 215 -14.62 -12.85 -11.47
CA ALA A 215 -13.77 -13.41 -10.44
C ALA A 215 -12.29 -13.00 -10.57
N SER A 216 -11.78 -12.86 -11.79
CA SER A 216 -10.40 -12.41 -12.06
C SER A 216 -10.23 -10.95 -11.71
N LEU A 217 -11.14 -10.08 -12.18
CA LEU A 217 -11.15 -8.66 -11.86
C LEU A 217 -11.32 -8.38 -10.36
N PHE A 218 -12.19 -9.14 -9.70
CA PHE A 218 -12.37 -9.07 -8.25
C PHE A 218 -11.10 -9.45 -7.50
N THR A 219 -10.45 -10.53 -7.94
CA THR A 219 -9.18 -10.99 -7.37
C THR A 219 -8.10 -9.92 -7.54
N TYR A 220 -8.00 -9.30 -8.71
CA TYR A 220 -7.06 -8.20 -8.97
C TYR A 220 -7.33 -6.98 -8.08
N ALA A 221 -8.60 -6.57 -7.93
CA ALA A 221 -8.98 -5.47 -7.03
C ALA A 221 -8.53 -5.76 -5.59
N VAL A 222 -8.79 -6.98 -5.10
CA VAL A 222 -8.47 -7.34 -3.72
C VAL A 222 -6.98 -7.55 -3.51
N TRP A 223 -6.30 -8.35 -4.33
CA TRP A 223 -4.93 -8.80 -4.07
C TRP A 223 -3.86 -7.87 -4.63
N THR A 224 -4.22 -6.98 -5.56
CA THR A 224 -3.29 -6.02 -6.16
C THR A 224 -3.65 -4.60 -5.75
N GLN A 225 -4.84 -4.12 -6.10
CA GLN A 225 -5.20 -2.71 -5.90
C GLN A 225 -5.28 -2.33 -4.41
N LEU A 226 -6.08 -3.07 -3.63
CA LEU A 226 -6.27 -2.81 -2.19
C LEU A 226 -5.10 -3.29 -1.32
N TYR A 227 -4.19 -4.09 -1.87
CA TYR A 227 -3.02 -4.59 -1.14
C TYR A 227 -1.77 -3.75 -1.39
N SER A 228 -1.77 -2.91 -2.43
CA SER A 228 -0.70 -1.98 -2.74
C SER A 228 -0.91 -0.63 -2.06
N SER A 229 0.20 0.06 -1.76
CA SER A 229 0.17 1.47 -1.39
C SER A 229 0.00 2.37 -2.63
N TYR A 230 -0.44 3.60 -2.36
CA TYR A 230 -0.67 4.67 -3.34
C TYR A 230 0.57 5.51 -3.59
N THR A 231 1.60 5.31 -2.77
CA THR A 231 2.86 6.02 -2.83
C THR A 231 3.43 6.05 -4.25
N PRO A 232 3.45 4.95 -5.03
CA PRO A 232 3.90 5.02 -6.43
C PRO A 232 3.17 6.08 -7.27
N TYR A 233 1.84 6.17 -7.15
CA TYR A 233 1.05 7.16 -7.88
C TYR A 233 1.40 8.59 -7.48
N ILE A 234 1.58 8.83 -6.17
CA ILE A 234 1.94 10.16 -5.65
C ILE A 234 3.36 10.55 -6.07
N ILE A 235 4.32 9.62 -6.03
CA ILE A 235 5.71 9.87 -6.47
C ILE A 235 5.75 10.25 -7.95
N ILE A 236 5.01 9.53 -8.81
CA ILE A 236 4.94 9.83 -10.24
C ILE A 236 4.22 11.16 -10.48
N PHE A 237 3.17 11.47 -9.72
CA PHE A 237 2.51 12.78 -9.74
C PHE A 237 3.47 13.92 -9.42
N LEU A 238 4.25 13.81 -8.33
CA LEU A 238 5.20 14.84 -7.91
C LEU A 238 6.31 15.03 -8.96
N HIS A 239 6.85 13.94 -9.50
CA HIS A 239 7.84 14.01 -10.57
C HIS A 239 7.26 14.62 -11.86
N CYS A 240 6.03 14.24 -12.22
CA CYS A 240 5.32 14.77 -13.38
C CYS A 240 5.16 16.30 -13.30
N ILE A 241 4.80 16.84 -12.14
CA ILE A 241 4.72 18.30 -11.93
C ILE A 241 6.10 18.95 -11.95
N GLY A 242 7.06 18.40 -11.19
CA GLY A 242 8.41 18.96 -11.09
C GLY A 242 9.12 19.08 -12.44
N ASN A 243 8.97 18.07 -13.30
CA ASN A 243 9.67 17.98 -14.58
C ASN A 243 8.78 18.32 -15.79
N SER A 244 7.47 18.46 -15.59
CA SER A 244 6.50 18.63 -16.69
C SER A 244 6.55 17.47 -17.71
N ASP A 245 6.76 16.26 -17.20
CA ASP A 245 6.98 15.05 -17.99
C ASP A 245 5.64 14.51 -18.54
N ALA A 246 5.54 14.46 -19.86
CA ALA A 246 4.34 13.97 -20.55
C ALA A 246 4.19 12.43 -20.52
N GLN A 247 5.29 11.70 -20.40
CA GLN A 247 5.26 10.24 -20.27
C GLN A 247 4.69 9.84 -18.91
N ASP A 248 5.11 10.52 -17.84
CA ASP A 248 4.54 10.32 -16.51
C ASP A 248 3.06 10.71 -16.46
N LEU A 249 2.66 11.80 -17.12
CA LEU A 249 1.25 12.16 -17.22
C LEU A 249 0.42 11.05 -17.89
N ASN A 250 0.94 10.44 -18.96
CA ASN A 250 0.29 9.31 -19.63
C ASN A 250 0.26 8.04 -18.76
N LEU A 251 1.30 7.81 -17.94
CA LEU A 251 1.34 6.70 -17.01
C LEU A 251 0.30 6.87 -15.89
N LEU A 252 0.17 8.09 -15.35
CA LEU A 252 -0.88 8.44 -14.38
C LEU A 252 -2.28 8.26 -14.97
N ARG A 253 -2.48 8.65 -16.24
CA ARG A 253 -3.75 8.44 -16.95
C ARG A 253 -4.08 6.95 -17.09
N SER A 254 -3.13 6.17 -17.62
CA SER A 254 -3.31 4.72 -17.83
C SER A 254 -3.64 4.00 -16.51
N SER A 255 -2.95 4.35 -15.42
CA SER A 255 -3.25 3.80 -14.10
C SER A 255 -4.59 4.28 -13.54
N LEU A 256 -5.03 5.51 -13.84
CA LEU A 256 -6.32 6.05 -13.41
C LEU A 256 -7.49 5.31 -14.09
N GLU A 257 -7.39 5.04 -15.40
CA GLU A 257 -8.41 4.31 -16.16
C GLU A 257 -8.64 2.89 -15.59
N ILE A 258 -7.56 2.24 -15.14
CA ILE A 258 -7.65 0.94 -14.45
C ILE A 258 -8.38 1.10 -13.13
N SER A 259 -8.00 2.10 -12.32
CA SER A 259 -8.64 2.36 -11.03
C SER A 259 -10.13 2.70 -11.16
N GLU A 260 -10.52 3.42 -12.21
CA GLU A 260 -11.92 3.74 -12.51
C GLU A 260 -12.74 2.46 -12.70
N ARG A 261 -12.27 1.55 -13.57
CA ARG A 261 -12.93 0.27 -13.82
C ARG A 261 -13.05 -0.55 -12.54
N LEU A 262 -11.99 -0.65 -11.76
CA LEU A 262 -11.99 -1.39 -10.50
C LEU A 262 -12.92 -0.77 -9.46
N SER A 263 -13.06 0.57 -9.43
CA SER A 263 -13.97 1.28 -8.54
C SER A 263 -15.45 1.07 -8.88
N GLY A 264 -15.77 0.80 -10.15
CA GLY A 264 -17.10 0.37 -10.57
C GLY A 264 -17.45 -1.06 -10.15
N LEU A 265 -16.44 -1.88 -9.82
CA LEU A 265 -16.60 -3.30 -9.44
C LEU A 265 -16.58 -3.52 -7.92
N VAL A 266 -15.73 -2.79 -7.20
CA VAL A 266 -15.50 -2.96 -5.76
C VAL A 266 -15.53 -1.59 -5.09
N GLU A 267 -16.49 -1.39 -4.19
CA GLU A 267 -16.74 -0.12 -3.49
C GLU A 267 -15.48 0.43 -2.81
N SER A 268 -14.69 -0.46 -2.20
CA SER A 268 -13.44 -0.12 -1.52
C SER A 268 -12.39 0.55 -2.41
N CYS A 269 -12.48 0.40 -3.72
CA CYS A 269 -11.57 1.03 -4.68
C CYS A 269 -11.99 2.47 -5.02
N LYS A 270 -13.17 2.96 -4.60
CA LYS A 270 -13.62 4.32 -4.97
C LYS A 270 -12.78 5.43 -4.35
N LYS A 271 -12.47 5.32 -3.05
CA LYS A 271 -11.63 6.33 -2.35
C LYS A 271 -10.25 6.45 -3.02
N GLN A 272 -9.71 5.33 -3.49
CA GLN A 272 -8.47 5.28 -4.27
C GLN A 272 -8.58 6.04 -5.58
N TYR A 273 -9.62 5.71 -6.34
CA TYR A 273 -9.88 6.29 -7.63
C TYR A 273 -10.03 7.81 -7.54
N GLU A 274 -10.83 8.33 -6.60
CA GLU A 274 -11.06 9.78 -6.48
C GLU A 274 -9.78 10.54 -6.12
N LEU A 275 -8.92 9.99 -5.25
CA LEU A 275 -7.61 10.58 -4.96
C LEU A 275 -6.75 10.64 -6.22
N CYS A 276 -6.58 9.51 -6.91
CA CYS A 276 -5.79 9.46 -8.14
C CYS A 276 -6.34 10.41 -9.21
N ARG A 277 -7.67 10.51 -9.32
CA ARG A 277 -8.36 11.41 -10.24
C ARG A 277 -8.09 12.88 -9.95
N ALA A 278 -8.14 13.27 -8.68
CA ALA A 278 -7.82 14.64 -8.25
C ALA A 278 -6.37 14.99 -8.59
N LEU A 279 -5.42 14.11 -8.23
CA LEU A 279 -3.99 14.30 -8.54
C LEU A 279 -3.72 14.38 -10.04
N TYR A 280 -4.33 13.49 -10.83
CA TYR A 280 -4.20 13.53 -12.29
C TYR A 280 -4.70 14.86 -12.89
N ARG A 281 -5.85 15.36 -12.44
CA ARG A 281 -6.40 16.64 -12.91
C ARG A 281 -5.47 17.81 -12.60
N ILE A 282 -4.87 17.82 -11.41
CA ILE A 282 -3.89 18.83 -11.01
C ILE A 282 -2.67 18.77 -11.93
N ALA A 283 -2.09 17.59 -12.14
CA ALA A 283 -0.93 17.42 -13.02
C ALA A 283 -1.23 17.83 -14.47
N GLU A 284 -2.40 17.44 -15.00
CA GLU A 284 -2.82 17.79 -16.35
C GLU A 284 -3.00 19.30 -16.52
N ALA A 285 -3.66 19.96 -15.58
CA ALA A 285 -3.86 21.41 -15.59
C ALA A 285 -2.52 22.17 -15.49
N TYR A 286 -1.63 21.73 -14.60
CA TYR A 286 -0.30 22.32 -14.43
C TYR A 286 0.53 22.26 -15.71
N ILE A 287 0.58 21.09 -16.37
CA ILE A 287 1.33 20.91 -17.62
C ILE A 287 0.71 21.72 -18.76
N LYS A 288 -0.63 21.79 -18.85
CA LYS A 288 -1.33 22.62 -19.84
C LYS A 288 -1.01 24.10 -19.64
N ALA A 289 -1.03 24.60 -18.41
CA ALA A 289 -0.72 25.99 -18.09
C ALA A 289 0.72 26.37 -18.49
N LYS A 290 1.71 25.51 -18.17
CA LYS A 290 3.12 25.73 -18.54
C LYS A 290 3.36 25.71 -20.06
N LYS A 291 2.53 24.99 -20.83
CA LYS A 291 2.56 25.00 -22.30
C LYS A 291 1.85 26.21 -22.91
N GLY A 292 0.94 26.85 -22.17
CA GLY A 292 0.08 27.94 -22.66
C GLY A 292 0.60 29.36 -22.37
N VAL A 293 1.35 29.61 -21.29
CA VAL A 293 1.86 30.94 -20.90
C VAL A 293 3.12 30.83 -20.02
N ALA A 294 4.05 31.78 -20.16
CA ALA A 294 5.10 32.05 -19.17
C ALA A 294 4.49 32.70 -17.92
N CYS A 295 4.22 31.93 -16.87
CA CYS A 295 3.70 32.47 -15.62
C CYS A 295 4.84 32.99 -14.74
N THR A 296 4.77 34.28 -14.38
CA THR A 296 5.40 34.83 -13.19
C THR A 296 4.77 34.20 -11.95
N ALA A 297 5.59 33.52 -11.14
CA ALA A 297 5.13 32.86 -9.92
C ALA A 297 4.66 33.89 -8.89
N VAL A 298 3.41 33.77 -8.44
CA VAL A 298 2.95 34.35 -7.17
C VAL A 298 3.06 33.24 -6.13
N PRO A 299 3.75 33.45 -4.99
CA PRO A 299 3.91 32.41 -3.99
C PRO A 299 2.59 32.21 -3.24
N ALA A 300 1.94 31.05 -3.46
CA ALA A 300 0.93 30.55 -2.54
C ALA A 300 1.62 29.65 -1.52
N GLU A 301 1.62 30.07 -0.26
CA GLU A 301 2.09 29.31 0.91
C GLU A 301 1.02 28.31 1.35
N THR A 302 0.68 27.34 0.51
CA THR A 302 -0.24 26.25 0.86
C THR A 302 0.49 24.92 0.84
N THR A 303 0.84 24.42 2.02
CA THR A 303 1.39 23.08 2.21
C THR A 303 0.28 22.04 1.99
N ILE A 304 0.37 21.30 0.88
CA ILE A 304 -0.57 20.19 0.59
C ILE A 304 -0.07 18.92 1.27
N THR A 305 -0.91 18.36 2.15
CA THR A 305 -0.67 17.08 2.84
C THR A 305 -1.30 15.91 2.12
N LEU A 306 -0.50 15.09 1.43
CA LEU A 306 -0.97 13.85 0.76
C LEU A 306 -0.65 12.63 1.63
N PRO A 307 -1.62 11.81 2.05
CA PRO A 307 -1.35 10.66 2.90
C PRO A 307 -0.67 9.52 2.12
N LEU A 308 0.26 8.84 2.77
CA LEU A 308 0.91 7.63 2.24
C LEU A 308 0.05 6.35 2.40
N GLN A 309 -1.00 6.42 3.20
CA GLN A 309 -1.88 5.32 3.59
C GLN A 309 -3.35 5.69 3.39
N GLN A 310 -4.26 4.70 3.41
CA GLN A 310 -5.69 4.98 3.32
C GLN A 310 -6.17 5.72 4.58
N PRO A 311 -6.85 6.88 4.46
CA PRO A 311 -7.39 7.58 5.62
C PRO A 311 -8.49 6.75 6.27
N THR A 312 -8.47 6.64 7.60
CA THR A 312 -9.44 5.89 8.41
C THR A 312 -10.76 6.64 8.63
N THR A 313 -10.82 7.93 8.28
CA THR A 313 -11.99 8.82 8.43
C THR A 313 -12.52 9.30 7.08
N ASP A 314 -13.79 9.73 7.06
CA ASP A 314 -14.51 10.13 5.85
C ASP A 314 -14.11 11.52 5.30
N SER A 315 -13.47 12.37 6.10
CA SER A 315 -13.04 13.70 5.67
C SER A 315 -11.57 13.76 5.24
N TRP A 316 -11.33 14.41 4.10
CA TRP A 316 -10.01 14.82 3.63
C TRP A 316 -9.89 16.34 3.81
N PRO A 317 -9.14 16.84 4.82
CA PRO A 317 -9.06 18.27 5.10
C PRO A 317 -8.52 19.10 3.92
N CYS A 318 -7.74 18.49 3.02
CA CYS A 318 -7.09 19.19 1.91
C CYS A 318 -8.00 19.44 0.69
N PHE A 319 -9.16 18.76 0.60
CA PHE A 319 -10.03 18.84 -0.58
C PHE A 319 -11.42 19.43 -0.28
N GLU A 320 -11.71 19.73 0.99
CA GLU A 320 -12.86 20.55 1.40
C GLU A 320 -12.47 22.04 1.38
N SER A 321 -12.05 22.53 0.21
CA SER A 321 -12.06 23.97 -0.06
C SER A 321 -12.84 24.15 -1.35
N ASN A 322 -14.05 24.70 -1.23
CA ASN A 322 -14.87 25.08 -2.37
C ASN A 322 -14.04 25.93 -3.33
N LEU A 323 -13.62 25.33 -4.44
CA LEU A 323 -13.14 26.03 -5.62
C LEU A 323 -14.35 26.69 -6.30
N GLU A 324 -14.91 27.71 -5.65
CA GLU A 324 -15.74 28.69 -6.31
C GLU A 324 -14.85 29.84 -6.79
N ALA A 325 -15.04 30.23 -8.05
CA ALA A 325 -14.36 31.35 -8.65
C ALA A 325 -14.91 32.64 -8.02
N ASN A 326 -14.05 33.32 -7.25
CA ASN A 326 -14.19 34.69 -6.72
C ASN A 326 -14.91 34.82 -5.37
N ALA A 327 -14.13 34.81 -4.27
CA ALA A 327 -14.20 35.80 -3.17
C ALA A 327 -13.27 35.41 -2.00
N PHE A 328 -12.33 36.30 -1.65
CA PHE A 328 -11.93 36.58 -0.26
C PHE A 328 -12.51 37.98 0.06
N PRO A 329 -12.94 38.37 1.29
CA PRO A 329 -12.57 37.90 2.64
C PRO A 329 -13.83 37.46 3.46
N ASP A 330 -13.84 36.92 4.69
CA ASP A 330 -13.19 37.27 5.97
C ASP A 330 -13.05 36.01 6.86
N LEU A 331 -11.95 35.94 7.61
CA LEU A 331 -11.68 34.97 8.66
C LEU A 331 -12.47 35.32 9.94
N HIS A 332 -13.11 34.33 10.55
CA HIS A 332 -13.23 34.33 12.01
C HIS A 332 -12.88 32.94 12.58
N VAL A 333 -11.94 33.00 13.50
CA VAL A 333 -11.28 31.93 14.23
C VAL A 333 -12.24 31.40 15.29
N ASP A 334 -12.41 30.08 15.36
CA ASP A 334 -12.45 29.24 16.58
C ASP A 334 -13.11 27.89 16.27
N ASP A 335 -12.28 26.86 16.03
CA ASP A 335 -12.38 25.56 16.71
C ASP A 335 -11.23 24.66 16.24
N TRP A 336 -10.03 25.01 16.70
CA TRP A 336 -8.91 24.08 16.81
C TRP A 336 -9.13 23.20 18.05
N ASN A 337 -9.66 21.99 17.85
CA ASN A 337 -9.40 20.89 18.79
C ASN A 337 -9.61 19.53 18.13
N GLY A 338 -8.53 18.96 17.62
CA GLY A 338 -8.53 17.64 17.01
C GLY A 338 -7.20 17.24 16.40
N SER A 339 -6.08 17.51 17.08
CA SER A 339 -4.76 17.09 16.63
C SER A 339 -4.63 15.56 16.76
N TYR A 340 -5.00 14.81 15.72
CA TYR A 340 -4.60 13.42 15.55
C TYR A 340 -3.31 13.37 14.73
N MET A 341 -2.17 13.43 15.43
CA MET A 341 -0.87 13.06 14.86
C MET A 341 -0.85 11.54 14.63
N GLY A 342 -1.20 11.12 13.41
CA GLY A 342 -1.18 9.70 13.03
C GLY A 342 -1.20 9.41 11.53
N GLN A 343 -1.24 10.43 10.67
CA GLN A 343 -1.17 10.24 9.22
C GLN A 343 0.13 10.86 8.69
N MET A 344 1.05 10.01 8.22
CA MET A 344 2.22 10.48 7.47
C MET A 344 1.72 11.07 6.15
N SER A 345 1.93 12.38 5.99
CA SER A 345 1.55 13.14 4.81
C SER A 345 2.78 13.74 4.11
N PHE A 346 2.75 13.82 2.78
CA PHE A 346 3.69 14.63 2.00
C PHE A 346 3.58 16.11 2.42
N THR A 347 4.65 16.88 2.32
CA THR A 347 4.57 18.35 2.37
C THR A 347 5.13 18.90 1.06
N LEU A 348 4.28 19.54 0.26
CA LEU A 348 4.71 20.34 -0.89
C LEU A 348 5.26 21.67 -0.36
N GLU A 349 6.58 21.79 -0.29
CA GLU A 349 7.26 23.07 -0.09
C GLU A 349 7.49 23.73 -1.45
N ASN A 350 6.96 24.94 -1.62
CA ASN A 350 7.13 25.75 -2.83
C ASN A 350 8.56 26.35 -2.85
N HIS A 351 9.55 25.53 -3.16
CA HIS A 351 10.91 25.98 -3.49
C HIS A 351 11.29 25.59 -4.92
N LEU A 352 10.40 25.87 -5.87
CA LEU A 352 10.73 25.86 -7.30
C LEU A 352 11.01 27.29 -7.74
N GLY A 353 12.26 27.73 -7.60
CA GLY A 353 12.69 29.01 -8.17
C GLY A 353 13.86 29.72 -7.48
N LYS A 354 14.93 29.04 -7.05
CA LYS A 354 16.22 29.69 -6.77
C LYS A 354 17.41 28.81 -7.17
N GLY A 355 17.72 28.81 -8.46
CA GLY A 355 19.11 28.85 -8.94
C GLY A 355 19.18 30.12 -9.79
N GLY A 356 19.91 31.17 -9.43
CA GLY A 356 21.33 31.17 -9.09
C GLY A 356 22.03 31.81 -10.28
N HIS A 357 22.27 33.12 -10.19
CA HIS A 357 22.86 34.00 -11.20
C HIS A 357 24.24 33.55 -11.68
#